data_AF-A0A7C6L9S3-F1
#
_entry.id   AF-A0A7C6L9S3-F1
#
_cell.length_a   1.000
_cell.length_b   1.000
_cell.length_c   1.000
_cell.angle_alpha   90.00
_cell.angle_beta   90.00
_cell.angle_gamma   90.00
#
_symmetry.space_group_name_H-M   'P 1'
#
loop_
_entity.id
_entity.type
_entity.pdbx_description
1 polymer ?
#
loop_
_entity_poly.entity_id
_entity_poly.type
_entity_poly.pdbx_seq_one_letter_code
_entity_poly.pdbx_strand_id
1 'polypeptide(L)'
;MGTGQKSNTPLNPNAINALNQLKYETANELGIQVPPTDYWGDIPSRQCGAVGGNMVRKMIAAAEQSLIEQTVAGVRQGFAQGLGATPNPSNVNIPPGE
;
A
#
# COMPACT_ATOMS: atom_id res chain seq x y z
N MET A 1 15.84 20.88 26.75
CA MET A 1 14.83 21.03 25.67
C MET A 1 15.43 20.44 24.40
N GLY A 2 14.97 19.26 23.96
CA GLY A 2 15.49 18.60 22.76
C GLY A 2 14.89 19.21 21.50
N THR A 3 15.67 20.02 20.79
CA THR A 3 15.32 20.60 19.49
C THR A 3 15.44 19.53 18.41
N GLY A 4 14.43 18.67 18.33
CA GLY A 4 14.24 17.74 17.23
C GLY A 4 12.91 18.05 16.56
N GLN A 5 12.82 19.16 15.84
CA GLN A 5 11.72 19.42 14.89
C GLN A 5 11.92 18.49 13.69
N LYS A 6 11.72 17.19 13.90
CA LYS A 6 11.41 16.26 12.83
C LYS A 6 10.01 16.64 12.37
N SER A 7 9.95 17.40 11.29
CA SER A 7 8.69 17.69 10.61
C SER A 7 8.04 16.34 10.32
N ASN A 8 6.87 16.08 10.92
CA ASN A 8 6.06 14.90 10.65
C ASN A 8 5.40 15.03 9.27
N THR A 9 6.20 15.36 8.26
CA THR A 9 5.74 15.51 6.89
C THR A 9 5.65 14.11 6.29
N PRO A 10 4.47 13.71 5.79
CA PRO A 10 4.37 12.44 5.10
C PRO A 10 5.31 12.43 3.89
N LEU A 11 5.99 11.30 3.70
CA LEU A 11 6.96 11.10 2.61
C LEU A 11 6.32 11.32 1.23
N ASN A 12 5.03 10.97 1.10
CA ASN A 12 4.23 11.29 -0.07
C ASN A 12 3.18 12.36 0.31
N PRO A 13 3.31 13.61 -0.16
CA PRO A 13 2.37 14.68 0.15
C PRO A 13 0.97 14.43 -0.43
N ASN A 14 0.85 13.64 -1.50
CA ASN A 14 -0.46 13.29 -2.08
C ASN A 14 -1.26 12.35 -1.18
N ALA A 15 -0.60 11.65 -0.25
CA ALA A 15 -1.26 10.73 0.67
C ALA A 15 -1.92 11.43 1.87
N ILE A 16 -1.69 12.74 2.08
CA ILE A 16 -2.20 13.48 3.26
C ILE A 16 -3.71 13.30 3.44
N ASN A 17 -4.48 13.47 2.36
CA ASN A 17 -5.95 13.38 2.43
C ASN A 17 -6.42 11.95 2.75
N ALA A 18 -5.82 10.95 2.12
CA ALA A 18 -6.12 9.54 2.37
C ALA A 18 -5.74 9.13 3.80
N LEU A 19 -4.59 9.58 4.29
CA LEU A 19 -4.13 9.34 5.66
C LEU A 19 -5.06 10.00 6.69
N ASN A 20 -5.55 11.21 6.42
CA ASN A 20 -6.53 11.86 7.28
C ASN A 20 -7.84 11.08 7.34
N GLN A 21 -8.37 10.64 6.20
CA GLN A 21 -9.58 9.81 6.18
C GLN A 21 -9.39 8.52 7.01
N LEU A 22 -8.29 7.81 6.77
CA LEU A 22 -7.99 6.57 7.47
C LEU A 22 -7.75 6.79 8.98
N LYS A 23 -7.20 7.95 9.37
CA LYS A 23 -7.09 8.38 10.78
C LYS A 23 -8.46 8.39 11.44
N TYR A 24 -9.43 9.07 10.82
CA TYR A 24 -10.79 9.20 11.34
C TYR A 24 -11.53 7.86 11.37
N GLU A 25 -11.42 7.06 10.32
CA GLU A 25 -12.01 5.72 10.26
C GLU A 25 -11.45 4.82 11.37
N THR A 26 -10.13 4.78 11.52
CA THR A 26 -9.47 3.96 12.56
C THR A 26 -9.78 4.47 13.96
N ALA A 27 -9.92 5.78 14.16
CA ALA A 27 -10.33 6.35 15.44
C ALA A 27 -11.75 5.91 15.83
N ASN A 28 -12.67 5.99 14.86
CA ASN A 28 -14.07 5.56 15.04
C ASN A 28 -14.15 4.06 15.37
N GLU A 29 -13.39 3.21 14.69
CA GLU A 29 -13.33 1.77 14.98
C GLU A 29 -12.83 1.46 16.39
N LEU A 30 -11.86 2.24 16.88
CA LEU A 30 -11.31 2.09 18.23
C LEU A 30 -12.18 2.75 19.30
N GLY A 31 -13.32 3.35 18.93
CA GLY A 31 -14.22 4.04 19.85
C GLY A 31 -13.64 5.33 20.42
N ILE A 32 -12.63 5.92 19.76
CA ILE A 32 -11.99 7.15 20.20
C ILE A 32 -12.77 8.32 19.63
N GLN A 33 -13.37 9.12 20.51
CA GLN A 33 -14.05 10.35 20.09
C GLN A 33 -13.02 11.38 19.66
N VAL A 34 -12.97 11.66 18.34
CA VAL A 34 -12.08 12.66 17.79
C VAL A 34 -12.70 14.05 17.98
N PRO A 35 -12.01 15.00 18.62
CA PRO A 35 -12.55 16.33 18.81
C PRO A 35 -12.69 17.06 17.46
N PRO A 36 -13.73 17.90 17.30
CA PRO A 36 -13.99 18.64 16.07
C PRO A 36 -12.90 19.67 15.71
N THR A 37 -12.05 20.02 16.68
CA THR A 37 -10.93 20.96 16.51
C THR A 37 -9.70 20.33 15.81
N ASP A 38 -9.74 19.04 15.45
CA ASP A 38 -8.59 18.26 14.91
C ASP A 38 -7.38 18.23 15.87
N TYR A 39 -7.56 18.68 17.12
CA TYR A 39 -6.52 18.71 18.14
C TYR A 39 -6.60 17.47 19.03
N TRP A 40 -5.63 16.57 18.89
CA TRP A 40 -5.58 15.30 19.61
C TRP A 40 -4.85 15.37 20.95
N GLY A 41 -4.51 16.58 21.43
CA GLY A 41 -3.74 16.75 22.67
C GLY A 41 -4.51 16.45 23.95
N ASP A 42 -5.84 16.59 23.93
CA ASP A 42 -6.72 16.24 25.06
C ASP A 42 -7.00 14.73 25.15
N ILE A 43 -6.69 13.98 24.09
CA ILE A 43 -6.84 12.52 24.06
C ILE A 43 -5.59 11.89 24.72
N PRO A 44 -5.74 10.87 25.58
CA PRO A 44 -4.60 10.20 26.19
C PRO A 44 -3.66 9.63 25.13
N SER A 45 -2.35 9.84 25.30
CA SER A 45 -1.33 9.46 24.31
C SER A 45 -1.34 7.98 23.94
N ARG A 46 -1.82 7.11 24.85
CA ARG A 46 -2.03 5.68 24.59
C ARG A 46 -3.07 5.45 23.49
N GLN A 47 -4.17 6.19 23.50
CA GLN A 47 -5.23 6.07 22.48
C GLN A 47 -4.77 6.66 21.15
N CYS A 48 -4.13 7.82 21.16
CA CYS A 48 -3.52 8.39 19.95
C CYS A 48 -2.49 7.44 19.31
N GLY A 49 -1.64 6.83 20.13
CA GLY A 49 -0.67 5.83 19.70
C GLY A 49 -1.33 4.57 19.14
N ALA A 50 -2.44 4.11 19.74
CA ALA A 50 -3.21 2.98 19.24
C ALA A 50 -3.81 3.25 17.86
N VAL A 51 -4.32 4.46 17.60
CA VAL A 51 -4.81 4.85 16.26
C VAL A 51 -3.68 4.80 15.24
N GLY A 52 -2.56 5.48 15.52
CA GLY A 52 -1.41 5.51 14.62
C GLY A 52 -0.85 4.12 14.31
N GLY A 53 -0.74 3.26 15.33
CA GLY A 53 -0.28 1.88 15.16
C GLY A 53 -1.25 1.03 14.33
N ASN A 54 -2.56 1.18 14.51
CA ASN A 54 -3.55 0.47 13.71
C ASN A 54 -3.59 0.97 12.26
N MET A 55 -3.42 2.27 12.05
CA MET A 55 -3.27 2.85 10.71
C MET A 55 -2.10 2.21 9.96
N VAL A 56 -0.93 2.12 10.59
CA VAL A 56 0.26 1.48 9.98
C VAL A 56 0.02 0.01 9.71
N ARG A 57 -0.58 -0.73 10.65
CA ARG A 57 -0.89 -2.15 10.47
C ARG A 57 -1.82 -2.39 9.27
N LYS A 58 -2.86 -1.57 9.10
CA LYS A 58 -3.78 -1.64 7.96
C LYS A 58 -3.07 -1.32 6.64
N MET A 59 -2.25 -0.27 6.60
CA MET A 59 -1.49 0.09 5.40
C MET A 59 -0.54 -1.03 4.97
N ILE A 60 0.16 -1.65 5.93
CA ILE A 60 1.05 -2.78 5.64
C ILE A 60 0.25 -3.97 5.12
N ALA A 61 -0.86 -4.33 5.77
CA ALA A 61 -1.70 -5.44 5.32
C ALA A 61 -2.24 -5.23 3.90
N ALA A 62 -2.67 -4.00 3.56
CA ALA A 62 -3.09 -3.66 2.21
C ALA A 62 -1.94 -3.72 1.20
N ALA A 63 -0.75 -3.21 1.58
CA ALA A 63 0.44 -3.26 0.73
C ALA A 63 0.90 -4.70 0.47
N GLU A 64 0.87 -5.58 1.48
CA GLU A 64 1.17 -7.01 1.34
C GLU A 64 0.20 -7.68 0.36
N GLN A 65 -1.10 -7.40 0.47
CA GLN A 65 -2.10 -7.93 -0.46
C GLN A 65 -1.85 -7.45 -1.91
N SER A 66 -1.61 -6.15 -2.10
CA SER A 66 -1.31 -5.60 -3.43
C SER A 66 -0.02 -6.17 -4.02
N LEU A 67 1.02 -6.36 -3.20
CA LEU A 67 2.29 -6.94 -3.64
C LEU A 67 2.10 -8.40 -4.06
N ILE A 68 1.33 -9.18 -3.30
CA ILE A 68 1.00 -10.56 -3.65
C ILE A 68 0.23 -10.58 -4.97
N GLU A 69 -0.77 -9.72 -5.14
CA GLU A 69 -1.57 -9.65 -6.37
C GLU A 69 -0.71 -9.30 -7.60
N GLN A 70 0.17 -8.30 -7.48
CA GLN A 70 1.12 -7.93 -8.53
C GLN A 70 2.11 -9.06 -8.83
N THR A 71 2.62 -9.71 -7.79
CA THR A 71 3.56 -10.83 -7.92
C THR A 71 2.89 -12.02 -8.62
N VAL A 72 1.67 -12.39 -8.22
CA VAL A 72 0.90 -13.49 -8.82
C VAL A 72 0.59 -13.18 -10.28
N ALA A 73 0.25 -11.94 -10.63
CA ALA A 73 0.03 -11.52 -12.01
C ALA A 73 1.30 -11.69 -12.86
N GLY A 74 2.46 -11.22 -12.37
CA GLY A 74 3.74 -11.34 -13.08
C GLY A 74 4.22 -12.79 -13.23
N VAL A 75 4.08 -13.61 -12.18
CA VAL A 75 4.45 -15.03 -12.19
C VAL A 75 3.58 -15.83 -13.16
N ARG A 76 2.27 -15.55 -13.21
CA ARG A 76 1.36 -16.21 -14.16
C ARG A 76 1.71 -15.89 -15.61
N GLN A 77 2.05 -14.65 -15.92
CA GLN A 77 2.46 -14.25 -17.27
C GLN A 77 3.79 -14.92 -17.68
N GLY A 78 4.79 -14.95 -16.78
CA GLY A 78 6.06 -15.63 -17.06
C GLY A 78 5.91 -17.14 -17.21
N PHE A 79 5.06 -17.77 -16.41
CA PHE A 79 4.83 -19.22 -16.45
C PHE A 79 4.01 -19.65 -17.68
N ALA A 80 2.96 -18.90 -18.04
CA ALA A 80 2.18 -19.16 -19.24
C ALA A 80 3.02 -18.96 -20.53
N GLN A 81 3.94 -18.00 -20.53
CA GLN A 81 4.87 -17.82 -21.66
C GLN A 81 5.90 -18.96 -21.76
N GLY A 82 6.33 -19.52 -20.62
CA GLY A 82 7.23 -20.67 -20.57
C GLY A 82 6.59 -22.01 -20.97
N LEU A 83 5.29 -22.19 -20.75
CA LEU A 83 4.56 -23.42 -21.08
C LEU A 83 3.70 -23.34 -22.35
N GLY A 84 3.42 -22.13 -22.85
CA GLY A 84 2.58 -21.87 -24.02
C GLY A 84 3.35 -21.69 -25.33
N ALA A 85 4.68 -21.67 -25.31
CA ALA A 85 5.48 -21.72 -26.53
C ALA A 85 5.59 -23.16 -27.05
N THR A 86 4.48 -23.78 -27.43
CA THR A 86 4.54 -24.76 -28.51
C THR A 86 4.91 -23.97 -29.77
N PRO A 87 6.08 -24.21 -30.41
CA PRO A 87 6.38 -23.57 -31.68
C PRO A 87 5.27 -23.96 -32.65
N ASN A 88 4.50 -22.99 -33.11
CA ASN A 88 3.54 -23.19 -34.18
C ASN A 88 4.35 -23.59 -35.43
N PRO A 89 4.27 -24.84 -35.93
CA PRO A 89 5.11 -25.30 -37.04
C PRO A 89 4.70 -24.71 -38.40
N SER A 90 3.68 -23.84 -38.44
CA SER A 90 3.13 -23.29 -39.68
C SER A 90 3.75 -21.96 -40.13
N ASN A 91 4.78 -21.44 -39.48
CA ASN A 91 5.48 -20.22 -39.95
C ASN A 91 6.98 -20.42 -40.20
N VAL A 92 7.43 -21.65 -40.52
CA VAL A 92 8.79 -21.85 -41.06
C VAL A 92 8.88 -21.11 -42.40
N ASN A 93 9.19 -19.82 -42.32
CA ASN A 93 9.63 -18.99 -43.42
C ASN A 93 11.04 -19.50 -43.74
N ILE A 94 11.11 -20.51 -44.60
CA ILE A 94 12.35 -20.98 -45.21
C ILE A 94 12.81 -19.82 -46.09
N PRO A 95 13.88 -19.09 -45.74
CA PRO A 95 14.44 -18.12 -46.67
C PRO A 95 14.89 -18.89 -47.92
N PRO A 96 14.55 -18.44 -49.14
CA PRO A 96 15.06 -19.08 -50.34
C PRO A 96 16.58 -18.93 -50.36
N GLY A 97 17.29 -20.03 -50.19
CA GLY A 97 18.71 -20.13 -50.46
C GLY A 97 18.91 -20.50 -51.91
N GLU A 98 19.58 -19.62 -52.66
CA GLU A 98 20.03 -19.72 -54.06
C GLU A 98 18.96 -19.91 -55.16
#